data_AF-A0A1G7YSQ6-F1
#
_entry.id   AF-A0A1G7YSQ6-F1
#
_cell.length_a   1.000
_cell.length_b   1.000
_cell.length_c   1.000
_cell.angle_alpha   90.00
_cell.angle_beta   90.00
_cell.angle_gamma   90.00
#
_symmetry.space_group_name_H-M   'P 1'
#
loop_
_entity.id
_entity.type
_entity.pdbx_description
1 polymer ?
#
loop_
_entity_poly.entity_id
_entity_poly.type
_entity_poly.pdbx_seq_one_letter_code
_entity_poly.pdbx_strand_id
1 'polypeptide(L)'
;MSDALEVFLKVAGDTRVSWRAIGLAGRGISAVAAGAAWMIDEGKRSLSGDELADLMIAQIDVIDAVVEAWRAFDEDEISSGELEERLEDAVPKMEVWFLPSSRGK
;
A
#
# COMPACT_ATOMS: atom_id res chain seq x y z
N MET A 1 -2.92 14.78 -1.40
CA MET A 1 -1.99 13.84 -0.74
C MET A 1 -2.66 12.47 -0.87
N SER A 2 -1.95 11.41 -1.29
CA SER A 2 -2.60 10.10 -1.48
C SER A 2 -3.21 9.62 -0.15
N ASP A 3 -4.45 9.13 -0.18
CA ASP A 3 -5.20 8.69 1.02
C ASP A 3 -4.42 7.63 1.81
N ALA A 4 -3.68 6.75 1.12
CA ALA A 4 -2.79 5.78 1.74
C ALA A 4 -1.63 6.42 2.51
N LEU A 5 -0.98 7.45 1.96
CA LEU A 5 0.12 8.14 2.63
C LEU A 5 -0.37 8.80 3.92
N GLU A 6 -1.55 9.42 3.89
CA GLU A 6 -2.15 10.00 5.08
C GLU A 6 -2.43 8.94 6.15
N VAL A 7 -3.01 7.80 5.76
CA VAL A 7 -3.28 6.70 6.68
C VAL A 7 -2.00 6.14 7.29
N PHE A 8 -0.94 5.91 6.51
CA PHE A 8 0.31 5.42 7.07
C PHE A 8 0.97 6.42 8.03
N LEU A 9 0.87 7.72 7.76
CA LEU A 9 1.35 8.74 8.71
C LEU A 9 0.52 8.74 10.00
N LYS A 10 -0.79 8.52 9.92
CA LYS A 10 -1.66 8.36 11.09
C LYS A 10 -1.29 7.13 11.90
N VAL A 11 -1.13 5.97 11.26
CA VAL A 11 -0.66 4.73 11.91
C VAL A 11 0.68 4.97 12.61
N ALA A 12 1.65 5.58 11.93
CA ALA A 12 2.97 5.82 12.51
C ALA A 12 2.96 6.79 13.70
N GLY A 13 1.96 7.68 13.77
CA GLY A 13 1.82 8.69 14.82
C GLY A 13 0.88 8.31 15.97
N ASP A 14 0.09 7.24 15.85
CA ASP A 14 -0.89 6.84 16.85
C ASP A 14 -0.26 6.02 17.98
N THR A 15 -0.46 6.44 19.23
CA THR A 15 0.11 5.76 20.40
C THR A 15 -0.57 4.43 20.75
N ARG A 16 -1.74 4.15 20.16
CA ARG A 16 -2.52 2.92 20.37
C ARG A 16 -2.00 1.74 19.56
N VAL A 17 -1.23 1.98 18.49
CA VAL A 17 -0.75 0.93 17.60
C VAL A 17 0.58 0.33 18.07
N SER A 18 0.87 -0.89 17.62
CA SER A 18 2.12 -1.59 17.95
C SER A 18 3.32 -1.00 17.18
N TRP A 19 4.54 -1.24 17.69
CA TRP A 19 5.78 -0.93 16.95
C TRP A 19 5.88 -1.63 15.61
N ARG A 20 5.25 -2.80 15.47
CA ARG A 20 5.22 -3.56 14.23
C ARG A 20 4.31 -2.91 13.21
N ALA A 21 3.13 -2.43 13.62
CA ALA A 21 2.26 -1.61 12.78
C ALA A 21 2.95 -0.32 12.32
N ILE A 22 3.72 0.34 13.19
CA ILE A 22 4.56 1.49 12.82
C ILE A 22 5.60 1.10 11.75
N GLY A 23 6.27 -0.05 11.91
CA GLY A 23 7.21 -0.57 10.92
C GLY A 23 6.57 -0.87 9.57
N LEU A 24 5.37 -1.44 9.57
CA LEU A 24 4.56 -1.68 8.37
C LEU A 24 4.15 -0.37 7.71
N ALA A 25 3.76 0.64 8.49
CA ALA A 25 3.45 1.97 7.97
C ALA A 25 4.65 2.63 7.29
N GLY A 26 5.84 2.55 7.88
CA GLY A 26 7.07 3.05 7.25
C GLY A 26 7.38 2.38 5.91
N ARG A 27 7.14 1.07 5.82
CA ARG A 27 7.24 0.32 4.56
C ARG A 27 6.18 0.77 3.56
N GLY A 28 4.93 0.93 3.99
CA GLY A 28 3.83 1.43 3.16
C GLY A 28 4.11 2.82 2.57
N ILE A 29 4.65 3.75 3.36
CA ILE A 29 5.10 5.08 2.88
C ILE A 29 6.16 4.93 1.78
N SER A 30 7.16 4.09 2.03
CA SER A 30 8.23 3.83 1.07
C SER A 30 7.68 3.20 -0.21
N ALA A 31 6.70 2.31 -0.08
CA ALA A 31 6.02 1.68 -1.19
C ALA A 31 5.27 2.73 -2.03
N VAL A 32 4.38 3.53 -1.44
CA VAL A 32 3.65 4.59 -2.17
C VAL A 32 4.59 5.50 -2.97
N ALA A 33 5.72 5.90 -2.36
CA ALA A 33 6.72 6.72 -3.04
C ALA A 33 7.42 5.99 -4.19
N ALA A 34 7.86 4.75 -3.97
CA ALA A 34 8.51 3.92 -4.98
C ALA A 34 7.59 3.64 -6.17
N GLY A 35 6.30 3.40 -5.92
CA GLY A 35 5.30 3.15 -6.95
C GLY A 35 5.03 4.32 -7.87
N ALA A 36 4.87 5.50 -7.28
CA ALA A 36 4.71 6.72 -8.06
C ALA A 36 5.95 6.97 -8.94
N ALA A 37 7.16 6.75 -8.41
CA ALA A 37 8.39 6.88 -9.16
C ALA A 37 8.49 5.86 -10.30
N TRP A 38 8.21 4.58 -10.02
CA TRP A 38 8.25 3.50 -11.02
C TRP A 38 7.23 3.73 -12.14
N MET A 39 6.01 4.15 -11.81
CA MET A 39 4.97 4.42 -12.81
C MET A 39 5.37 5.52 -13.79
N ILE A 40 6.03 6.56 -13.29
CA ILE A 40 6.51 7.68 -14.11
C ILE A 40 7.69 7.27 -14.99
N ASP A 41 8.65 6.52 -14.45
CA ASP A 41 9.90 6.20 -15.15
C ASP A 41 9.79 4.97 -16.05
N GLU A 42 9.22 3.87 -15.55
CA GLU A 42 9.23 2.57 -16.25
C GLU A 42 7.83 2.15 -16.69
N GLY A 43 6.81 2.25 -15.82
CA GLY A 43 5.48 1.67 -16.08
C GLY A 43 4.83 2.17 -17.36
N LYS A 44 4.86 3.49 -17.61
CA LYS A 44 4.34 4.08 -18.86
C LYS A 44 5.10 3.69 -20.13
N ARG A 45 6.35 3.22 -20.00
CA ARG A 45 7.21 2.84 -21.12
C ARG A 45 7.17 1.34 -21.40
N SER A 46 6.97 0.53 -20.36
CA SER A 46 7.10 -0.93 -20.42
C SER A 46 5.76 -1.66 -20.54
N LEU A 47 4.65 -1.02 -20.20
CA LEU A 47 3.30 -1.61 -20.24
C LEU A 47 2.41 -0.95 -21.29
N SER A 48 1.46 -1.72 -21.81
CA SER A 48 0.34 -1.16 -22.55
C SER A 48 -0.59 -0.33 -21.64
N GLY A 49 -1.51 0.43 -22.25
CA GLY A 49 -2.45 1.24 -21.49
C GLY A 49 -3.41 0.42 -20.62
N ASP A 50 -3.82 -0.75 -21.11
CA ASP A 50 -4.66 -1.72 -20.40
C ASP A 50 -3.89 -2.42 -19.26
N GLU A 51 -2.67 -2.92 -19.51
CA GLU A 51 -1.83 -3.51 -18.46
C GLU A 51 -1.55 -2.52 -17.33
N LEU A 52 -1.27 -1.27 -17.67
CA LEU A 52 -1.06 -0.21 -16.69
C LEU A 52 -2.36 0.13 -15.93
N ALA A 53 -3.51 0.13 -16.60
CA ALA A 53 -4.80 0.39 -15.95
C ALA A 53 -5.15 -0.73 -14.95
N ASP A 54 -4.99 -1.99 -15.34
CA ASP A 54 -5.24 -3.14 -14.47
C ASP A 54 -4.33 -3.11 -13.22
N LEU A 55 -3.05 -2.74 -13.41
CA LEU A 55 -2.13 -2.52 -12.31
C LEU A 55 -2.61 -1.43 -11.36
N MET A 56 -3.05 -0.29 -11.91
CA MET A 56 -3.51 0.85 -11.11
C MET A 56 -4.79 0.50 -10.34
N ILE A 57 -5.70 -0.25 -10.94
CA ILE A 57 -6.91 -0.74 -10.27
C ILE A 57 -6.53 -1.64 -9.09
N ALA A 58 -5.64 -2.62 -9.31
CA ALA A 58 -5.19 -3.51 -8.23
C ALA A 58 -4.50 -2.73 -7.09
N GLN A 59 -3.76 -1.66 -7.40
CA GLN A 59 -3.20 -0.79 -6.36
C GLN A 59 -4.26 -0.01 -5.60
N ILE A 60 -5.29 0.51 -6.28
CA ILE A 60 -6.39 1.22 -5.63
C ILE A 60 -7.11 0.29 -4.66
N ASP A 61 -7.40 -0.95 -5.05
CA ASP A 61 -8.06 -1.93 -4.17
C ASP A 61 -7.25 -2.18 -2.87
N VAL A 62 -5.92 -2.23 -2.97
CA VAL A 62 -5.05 -2.38 -1.80
C VAL A 62 -5.03 -1.11 -0.94
N ILE A 63 -5.03 0.07 -1.56
CA ILE A 63 -5.10 1.36 -0.87
C ILE A 63 -6.41 1.47 -0.09
N ASP A 64 -7.53 1.14 -0.73
CA ASP A 64 -8.86 1.17 -0.12
C ASP A 64 -8.92 0.22 1.09
N ALA A 65 -8.35 -0.98 0.97
CA ALA A 65 -8.26 -1.92 2.09
C ALA A 65 -7.46 -1.36 3.29
N VAL A 66 -6.38 -0.61 3.04
CA VAL A 66 -5.60 0.07 4.11
C VAL A 66 -6.42 1.19 4.75
N VAL A 67 -7.13 1.99 3.95
CA VAL A 67 -7.99 3.07 4.43
C VAL A 67 -9.13 2.51 5.29
N GLU A 68 -9.79 1.45 4.84
CA GLU A 68 -10.85 0.77 5.58
C GLU A 68 -10.33 0.15 6.89
N ALA A 69 -9.15 -0.48 6.86
CA ALA A 69 -8.53 -1.03 8.07
C ALA A 69 -8.25 0.06 9.10
N TRP A 70 -7.69 1.19 8.68
CA TRP A 70 -7.47 2.32 9.58
C TRP A 70 -8.77 2.89 10.12
N ARG A 71 -9.78 3.09 9.26
CA ARG A 71 -11.07 3.62 9.67
C ARG A 71 -11.74 2.74 10.71
N ALA A 72 -11.79 1.43 10.48
CA ALA A 72 -12.36 0.48 11.43
C ALA A 72 -11.60 0.49 12.77
N PHE A 73 -10.28 0.67 12.73
CA PHE A 73 -9.49 0.80 13.96
C PHE A 73 -9.76 2.11 14.70
N ASP A 74 -9.84 3.23 13.97
CA ASP A 74 -10.07 4.56 14.55
C ASP A 74 -11.47 4.70 15.17
N GLU A 75 -12.44 3.98 14.60
CA GLU A 75 -13.82 3.85 15.11
C GLU A 75 -13.94 2.77 16.22
N ASP A 76 -12.83 2.20 16.70
CA ASP A 76 -12.75 1.12 17.71
C ASP A 76 -13.54 -0.15 17.31
N GLU A 77 -13.79 -0.38 16.02
CA GLU A 77 -14.48 -1.57 15.49
C GLU A 77 -13.55 -2.80 15.41
N ILE A 78 -12.24 -2.57 15.24
CA ILE A 78 -11.21 -3.62 15.25
C ILE A 78 -10.10 -3.30 16.24
N SER A 79 -9.44 -4.35 16.73
CA SER A 79 -8.30 -4.22 17.63
C SER A 79 -7.02 -3.77 16.90
N SER A 80 -6.03 -3.29 17.66
CA SER A 80 -4.70 -3.01 17.10
C SER A 80 -4.03 -4.25 16.49
N GLY A 81 -4.34 -5.46 16.97
CA GLY A 81 -3.82 -6.71 16.40
C GLY A 81 -4.43 -6.99 15.03
N GLU A 82 -5.73 -6.79 14.88
CA GLU A 82 -6.42 -6.93 13.59
C GLU A 82 -5.98 -5.86 12.58
N LEU A 83 -5.74 -4.63 13.04
CA LEU A 83 -5.14 -3.59 12.19
C LEU A 83 -3.77 -4.05 11.68
N GLU A 84 -2.91 -4.57 12.56
CA GLU A 84 -1.59 -5.07 12.19
C GLU A 84 -1.70 -6.20 11.15
N GLU A 85 -2.56 -7.19 11.36
CA GLU A 85 -2.78 -8.28 10.40
C GLU A 85 -3.22 -7.77 9.01
N ARG A 86 -4.11 -6.78 8.97
CA ARG A 86 -4.55 -6.17 7.70
C ARG A 86 -3.42 -5.40 7.02
N LEU A 87 -2.60 -4.68 7.78
CA LEU A 87 -1.41 -4.00 7.25
C LEU A 87 -0.36 -5.01 6.74
N GLU A 88 -0.21 -6.15 7.42
CA GLU A 88 0.69 -7.23 6.98
C GLU A 88 0.27 -7.87 5.67
N ASP A 89 -1.03 -7.96 5.39
CA ASP A 89 -1.54 -8.45 4.12
C ASP A 89 -1.41 -7.40 3.01
N ALA A 90 -1.70 -6.13 3.32
CA ALA A 90 -1.72 -5.05 2.32
C ALA A 90 -0.33 -4.56 1.92
N VAL A 91 0.57 -4.29 2.87
CA VAL A 91 1.86 -3.65 2.60
C VAL A 91 2.73 -4.44 1.60
N PRO A 92 2.87 -5.77 1.70
CA PRO A 92 3.60 -6.54 0.70
C PRO A 92 3.02 -6.41 -0.71
N LYS A 93 1.69 -6.34 -0.85
CA LYS A 93 1.04 -6.14 -2.15
C LYS A 93 1.34 -4.78 -2.74
N MET A 94 1.44 -3.75 -1.89
CA MET A 94 1.90 -2.42 -2.31
C MET A 94 3.37 -2.45 -2.74
N GLU A 95 4.22 -3.27 -2.13
CA GLU A 95 5.64 -3.37 -2.48
C GLU A 95 5.91 -4.15 -3.78
N VAL A 96 4.91 -4.84 -4.33
CA VAL A 96 5.04 -5.52 -5.62
C VAL A 96 4.96 -4.49 -6.75
N TRP A 97 6.10 -3.97 -7.12
CA TRP A 97 6.30 -3.27 -8.39
C TRP A 97 6.63 -4.33 -9.42
N PHE A 98 5.80 -4.48 -10.46
CA PHE A 98 5.95 -5.53 -11.46
C PHE A 98 7.42 -5.61 -11.93
N LEU A 99 8.11 -6.66 -11.49
CA LEU A 99 9.25 -7.17 -12.21
C LEU A 99 8.70 -7.66 -13.54
N PRO A 100 9.34 -7.34 -14.68
CA PRO A 100 8.92 -7.94 -15.93
C PRO A 100 8.90 -9.44 -15.69
N SER A 101 7.73 -10.05 -15.81
CA SER A 101 7.65 -11.48 -16.08
C SER A 101 8.65 -11.69 -17.19
N SER A 102 9.74 -12.37 -16.84
CA SER A 102 10.87 -12.61 -17.71
C SER A 102 10.34 -12.86 -19.11
N ARG A 103 10.83 -12.09 -20.08
CA ARG A 103 10.76 -12.45 -21.50
C ARG A 103 11.28 -13.89 -21.62
N GLY A 104 10.36 -14.84 -21.50
CA GLY A 104 10.58 -16.26 -21.70
C GLY A 104 10.25 -16.54 -23.15
N LYS A 105 11.28 -16.33 -24.00
CA LYS A 105 11.50 -16.86 -25.35
C LYS A 105 10.29 -17.13 -26.24
#